data_AF-A0A7V9L856-F1
#
_entry.id   AF-A0A7V9L856-F1
#
_cell.length_a   1.000
_cell.length_b   1.000
_cell.length_c   1.000
_cell.angle_alpha   90.00
_cell.angle_beta   90.00
_cell.angle_gamma   90.00
#
_symmetry.space_group_name_H-M   'P 1'
#
loop_
_entity.id
_entity.type
_entity.pdbx_description
1 polymer ?
#
loop_
_entity_poly.entity_id
_entity_poly.type
_entity_poly.pdbx_seq_one_letter_code
_entity_poly.pdbx_strand_id
1 'polypeptide(L)'
;MRAVLFVFVLAACGSKGGGDKLTSLGDTKKMGELSKEEKKQLCEDFKAYQKKTKPSDEETLKMACNAKAAISTMSSPATDDVGVQAACKKELESCIAKKEKSEEKELDCSSEDFLGKMGECKEITVGEITDCVKDMASVMKKFAGEDLCSGMKAGDKDAITKIFDKMKSTRCEALETKCKGTDKAADPANAGGGQMDDKLAEEALVKVKEYTGKMCACKDKACASEVSGAMNKWGEEMAAKNPNVKPSPAMTKKLTDAATEYAACMTKLVAEEPPLQSPTPAPPAP
;
A
#
# COMPACT_ATOMS: atom_id res chain seq x y z
N MET A 1 -7.99 -2.62 -0.84
CA MET A 1 -8.30 -1.23 -0.40
C MET A 1 -8.45 -0.35 -1.63
N ARG A 2 -9.56 0.39 -1.73
CA ARG A 2 -9.89 1.40 -2.76
C ARG A 2 -9.05 2.68 -2.61
N ALA A 3 -7.76 2.48 -2.31
CA ALA A 3 -6.79 3.55 -2.24
C ALA A 3 -6.49 4.13 -3.63
N VAL A 4 -7.18 3.77 -4.71
CA VAL A 4 -6.83 4.21 -6.08
C VAL A 4 -7.14 5.69 -6.31
N LEU A 5 -8.09 6.28 -5.61
CA LEU A 5 -8.25 7.75 -5.62
C LEU A 5 -7.22 8.46 -4.72
N PHE A 6 -6.65 7.74 -3.75
CA PHE A 6 -5.64 8.25 -2.81
C PHE A 6 -4.18 8.01 -3.25
N VAL A 7 -3.91 6.91 -3.96
CA VAL A 7 -2.58 6.42 -4.35
C VAL A 7 -2.03 7.20 -5.53
N PHE A 8 -2.88 7.76 -6.38
CA PHE A 8 -2.43 8.71 -7.41
C PHE A 8 -2.07 10.11 -6.85
N VAL A 9 -2.32 10.38 -5.57
CA VAL A 9 -1.95 11.64 -4.87
C VAL A 9 -0.91 11.40 -3.76
N LEU A 10 -0.52 10.15 -3.48
CA LEU A 10 0.32 9.79 -2.32
C LEU A 10 1.83 9.68 -2.60
N ALA A 11 2.29 9.88 -3.82
CA ALA A 11 3.73 10.09 -4.05
C ALA A 11 4.01 11.60 -3.93
N ALA A 12 4.81 11.97 -2.92
CA ALA A 12 5.36 13.31 -2.67
C ALA A 12 4.43 14.36 -2.04
N CYS A 13 4.36 14.40 -0.68
CA CYS A 13 3.94 15.63 0.04
C CYS A 13 4.77 16.08 1.30
N GLY A 14 5.51 17.20 1.25
CA GLY A 14 6.10 18.04 2.33
C GLY A 14 6.30 19.57 2.03
N SER A 15 5.44 20.43 2.60
CA SER A 15 5.65 21.77 3.22
C SER A 15 6.13 23.11 2.56
N LYS A 16 5.46 24.17 3.09
CA LYS A 16 5.91 25.56 3.46
C LYS A 16 5.95 26.63 2.34
N GLY A 17 4.79 27.23 2.07
CA GLY A 17 4.73 28.60 1.52
C GLY A 17 3.32 29.17 1.57
N GLY A 18 3.17 30.27 2.32
CA GLY A 18 1.91 30.94 2.64
C GLY A 18 1.21 31.57 1.43
N GLY A 19 0.28 30.83 0.88
CA GLY A 19 -0.85 31.32 0.10
C GLY A 19 -1.98 30.33 0.31
N ASP A 20 -3.07 30.75 0.95
CA ASP A 20 -4.15 29.85 1.39
C ASP A 20 -4.91 29.18 0.24
N LYS A 21 -4.74 29.64 -1.00
CA LYS A 21 -5.41 29.08 -2.17
C LYS A 21 -4.49 28.13 -2.93
N LEU A 22 -4.93 26.88 -3.06
CA LEU A 22 -4.25 25.86 -3.85
C LEU A 22 -4.53 26.07 -5.34
N THR A 23 -5.77 26.41 -5.68
CA THR A 23 -6.23 26.58 -7.05
C THR A 23 -6.91 27.93 -7.23
N SER A 24 -6.94 28.38 -8.49
CA SER A 24 -7.70 29.57 -8.90
C SER A 24 -9.18 29.29 -9.16
N LEU A 25 -9.57 28.01 -9.26
CA LEU A 25 -10.95 27.59 -9.42
C LEU A 25 -11.72 27.89 -8.13
N GLY A 26 -12.93 28.44 -8.23
CA GLY A 26 -13.73 28.81 -7.05
C GLY A 26 -14.03 27.61 -6.15
N ASP A 27 -13.81 27.76 -4.84
CA ASP A 27 -13.90 26.67 -3.86
C ASP A 27 -15.29 26.01 -3.77
N THR A 28 -16.35 26.72 -4.19
CA THR A 28 -17.73 26.23 -4.18
C THR A 28 -18.13 25.48 -5.44
N LYS A 29 -17.32 25.54 -6.50
CA LYS A 29 -17.64 24.89 -7.77
C LYS A 29 -17.58 23.38 -7.60
N LYS A 30 -18.59 22.67 -8.12
CA LYS A 30 -18.64 21.21 -8.03
C LYS A 30 -17.75 20.56 -9.09
N MET A 31 -17.17 19.41 -8.78
CA MET A 31 -16.31 18.67 -9.71
C MET A 31 -17.04 18.23 -10.98
N GLY A 32 -18.34 17.95 -10.88
CA GLY A 32 -19.19 17.63 -12.03
C GLY A 32 -19.44 18.81 -12.97
N GLU A 33 -19.24 20.03 -12.51
CA GLU A 33 -19.45 21.29 -13.25
C GLU A 33 -18.17 21.82 -13.92
N LEU A 34 -17.02 21.19 -13.64
CA LEU A 34 -15.75 21.58 -14.24
C LEU A 34 -15.67 21.15 -15.70
N SER A 35 -15.28 22.08 -16.57
CA SER A 35 -14.91 21.77 -17.96
C SER A 35 -13.66 20.88 -18.02
N LYS A 36 -13.34 20.33 -19.20
CA LYS A 36 -12.10 19.55 -19.40
C LYS A 36 -10.86 20.40 -19.10
N GLU A 37 -10.88 21.67 -19.50
CA GLU A 37 -9.83 22.64 -19.28
C GLU A 37 -9.69 23.00 -17.80
N GLU A 38 -10.80 23.17 -17.08
CA GLU A 38 -10.78 23.44 -15.64
C GLU A 38 -10.28 22.23 -14.85
N LYS A 39 -10.68 21.01 -15.21
CA LYS A 39 -10.13 19.79 -14.60
C LYS A 39 -8.63 19.67 -14.83
N LYS A 40 -8.17 19.99 -16.05
CA LYS A 40 -6.74 20.05 -16.37
C LYS A 40 -6.03 21.11 -15.52
N GLN A 41 -6.59 22.31 -15.40
CA GLN A 41 -6.04 23.37 -14.55
C GLN A 41 -5.95 22.93 -13.08
N LEU A 42 -7.00 22.31 -12.54
CA LEU A 42 -7.01 21.79 -11.18
C LEU A 42 -5.90 20.74 -10.97
N CYS A 43 -5.69 19.88 -11.96
CA CYS A 43 -4.60 18.92 -11.94
C CYS A 43 -3.23 19.59 -11.90
N GLU A 44 -2.99 20.57 -12.77
CA GLU A 44 -1.72 21.31 -12.79
C GLU A 44 -1.50 22.10 -11.50
N ASP A 45 -2.56 22.64 -10.90
CA ASP A 45 -2.52 23.30 -9.59
C ASP A 45 -2.14 22.30 -8.49
N PHE A 46 -2.73 21.10 -8.48
CA PHE A 46 -2.33 20.03 -7.55
C PHE A 46 -0.89 19.58 -7.77
N LYS A 47 -0.45 19.45 -9.02
CA LYS A 47 0.92 19.09 -9.38
C LYS A 47 1.93 20.14 -8.91
N ALA A 48 1.62 21.43 -9.12
CA ALA A 48 2.43 22.53 -8.64
C ALA A 48 2.46 22.58 -7.10
N TYR A 49 1.31 22.37 -6.46
CA TYR A 49 1.21 22.25 -5.01
C TYR A 49 2.08 21.09 -4.49
N GLN A 50 1.97 19.88 -5.06
CA GLN A 50 2.80 18.74 -4.73
C GLN A 50 4.29 19.04 -4.88
N LYS A 51 4.72 19.63 -6.01
CA LYS A 51 6.13 20.03 -6.21
C LYS A 51 6.64 20.98 -5.13
N LYS A 52 5.80 21.94 -4.71
CA LYS A 52 6.13 22.91 -3.66
C LYS A 52 6.12 22.28 -2.28
N THR A 53 5.16 21.42 -2.04
CA THR A 53 4.99 20.71 -0.80
C THR A 53 5.44 19.28 -1.02
N LYS A 54 6.66 18.97 -1.46
CA LYS A 54 7.18 17.58 -1.54
C LYS A 54 8.22 17.38 -0.42
N PRO A 55 8.25 16.26 0.33
CA PRO A 55 9.28 16.05 1.34
C PRO A 55 10.62 16.03 0.63
N SER A 56 11.70 16.36 1.33
CA SER A 56 13.02 16.18 0.75
C SER A 56 13.22 14.73 0.29
N ASP A 57 14.14 14.49 -0.65
CA ASP A 57 14.44 13.12 -1.08
C ASP A 57 14.88 12.25 0.12
N GLU A 58 15.50 12.86 1.14
CA GLU A 58 15.85 12.21 2.40
C GLU A 58 14.62 11.86 3.25
N GLU A 59 13.66 12.78 3.41
CA GLU A 59 12.40 12.52 4.11
C GLU A 59 11.58 11.44 3.40
N THR A 60 11.56 11.48 2.06
CA THR A 60 10.88 10.49 1.22
C THR A 60 11.52 9.12 1.34
N LEU A 61 12.85 9.03 1.26
CA LEU A 61 13.60 7.80 1.47
C LEU A 61 13.35 7.24 2.87
N LYS A 62 13.43 8.09 3.90
CA LYS A 62 13.19 7.69 5.29
C LYS A 62 11.77 7.16 5.47
N MET A 63 10.76 7.82 4.91
CA MET A 63 9.37 7.37 4.96
C MET A 63 9.18 6.00 4.29
N ALA A 64 9.72 5.82 3.07
CA ALA A 64 9.66 4.56 2.35
C ALA A 64 10.36 3.43 3.12
N CYS A 65 11.54 3.71 3.66
CA CYS A 65 12.30 2.75 4.46
C CYS A 65 11.63 2.44 5.80
N ASN A 66 11.00 3.42 6.45
CA ASN A 66 10.19 3.22 7.66
C ASN A 66 9.03 2.26 7.39
N ALA A 67 8.30 2.46 6.29
CA ALA A 67 7.21 1.58 5.90
C ALA A 67 7.71 0.16 5.59
N LYS A 68 8.80 0.03 4.82
CA LYS A 68 9.43 -1.26 4.49
C LYS A 68 9.91 -2.01 5.73
N ALA A 69 10.54 -1.30 6.67
CA ALA A 69 11.00 -1.84 7.94
C ALA A 69 9.84 -2.26 8.84
N ALA A 70 8.78 -1.45 8.94
CA ALA A 70 7.59 -1.84 9.70
C ALA A 70 6.95 -3.12 9.11
N ILE A 71 6.88 -3.25 7.78
CA ILE A 71 6.36 -4.45 7.12
C ILE A 71 7.24 -5.68 7.40
N SER A 72 8.57 -5.54 7.33
CA SER A 72 9.47 -6.69 7.55
C SER A 72 9.42 -7.24 8.99
N THR A 73 9.07 -6.41 9.98
CA THR A 73 8.89 -6.90 11.35
C THR A 73 7.76 -7.90 11.51
N MET A 74 6.77 -7.92 10.61
CA MET A 74 5.71 -8.94 10.64
C MET A 74 6.25 -10.36 10.49
N SER A 75 7.40 -10.49 9.82
CA SER A 75 8.12 -11.75 9.65
C SER A 75 9.26 -11.95 10.65
N SER A 76 9.43 -11.03 11.61
CA SER A 76 10.51 -11.11 12.59
C SER A 76 10.33 -12.33 13.51
N PRO A 77 11.39 -13.11 13.79
CA PRO A 77 11.35 -14.20 14.76
C PRO A 77 11.36 -13.70 16.22
N ALA A 78 11.50 -12.39 16.45
CA ALA A 78 11.53 -11.82 17.79
C ALA A 78 10.19 -12.03 18.52
N THR A 79 10.28 -12.41 19.80
CA THR A 79 9.10 -12.71 20.65
C THR A 79 8.81 -11.63 21.68
N ASP A 80 9.67 -10.62 21.78
CA ASP A 80 9.55 -9.48 22.68
C ASP A 80 9.63 -8.13 21.93
N ASP A 81 9.06 -7.09 22.54
CA ASP A 81 8.98 -5.75 21.94
C ASP A 81 10.37 -5.20 21.60
N VAL A 82 11.38 -5.41 22.45
CA VAL A 82 12.73 -4.89 22.23
C VAL A 82 13.36 -5.52 20.99
N GLY A 83 13.22 -6.84 20.84
CA GLY A 83 13.70 -7.57 19.67
C GLY A 83 13.00 -7.14 18.37
N VAL A 84 11.68 -6.93 18.40
CA VAL A 84 10.92 -6.44 17.23
C VAL A 84 11.36 -5.03 16.84
N GLN A 85 11.51 -4.13 17.82
CA GLN A 85 11.96 -2.75 17.59
C GLN A 85 13.39 -2.72 17.03
N ALA A 86 14.29 -3.56 17.57
CA ALA A 86 15.66 -3.67 17.07
C ALA A 86 15.70 -4.21 15.64
N ALA A 87 14.90 -5.23 15.31
CA ALA A 87 14.78 -5.76 13.96
C ALA A 87 14.27 -4.69 12.97
N CYS A 88 13.25 -3.93 13.37
CA CYS A 88 12.74 -2.80 12.59
C CYS A 88 13.83 -1.78 12.30
N LYS A 89 14.55 -1.32 13.33
CA LYS A 89 15.61 -0.31 13.19
C LYS A 89 16.73 -0.79 12.27
N LYS A 90 17.13 -2.05 12.39
CA LYS A 90 18.14 -2.66 11.51
C LYS A 90 17.71 -2.63 10.04
N GLU A 91 16.46 -2.97 9.75
CA GLU A 91 15.92 -2.95 8.38
C GLU A 91 15.78 -1.53 7.84
N LEU A 92 15.38 -0.58 8.69
CA LEU A 92 15.34 0.85 8.36
C LEU A 92 16.73 1.38 7.98
N GLU A 93 17.74 1.14 8.83
CA GLU A 93 19.12 1.54 8.58
C GLU A 93 19.68 0.90 7.30
N SER A 94 19.42 -0.39 7.09
CA SER A 94 19.82 -1.10 5.87
C SER A 94 19.18 -0.49 4.62
N CYS A 95 17.90 -0.17 4.69
CA CYS A 95 17.17 0.47 3.58
C CYS A 95 17.72 1.86 3.26
N ILE A 96 17.93 2.70 4.27
CA ILE A 96 18.49 4.05 4.09
C ILE A 96 19.90 3.98 3.49
N ALA A 97 20.73 3.04 3.95
CA ALA A 97 22.08 2.84 3.45
C ALA A 97 22.13 2.47 1.95
N LYS A 98 21.13 1.71 1.46
CA LYS A 98 21.03 1.33 0.04
C LYS A 98 20.63 2.48 -0.88
N LYS A 99 20.04 3.56 -0.34
CA LYS A 99 19.55 4.71 -1.12
C LYS A 99 18.75 4.30 -2.36
N GLU A 100 17.88 3.30 -2.22
CA GLU A 100 16.99 2.89 -3.32
C GLU A 100 16.12 4.09 -3.70
N LYS A 101 16.39 4.67 -4.87
CA LYS A 101 15.58 5.76 -5.39
C LYS A 101 14.23 5.17 -5.81
N SER A 102 13.15 5.71 -5.26
CA SER A 102 11.82 5.46 -5.82
C SER A 102 11.74 6.18 -7.16
N GLU A 103 11.39 5.46 -8.22
CA GLU A 103 11.01 6.09 -9.49
C GLU A 103 9.67 6.82 -9.27
N GLU A 104 9.73 8.14 -9.15
CA GLU A 104 8.51 8.96 -9.09
C GLU A 104 7.93 9.08 -10.49
N LYS A 105 6.75 8.48 -10.69
CA LYS A 105 5.94 8.79 -11.86
C LYS A 105 5.33 10.17 -11.67
N GLU A 106 5.73 11.11 -12.52
CA GLU A 106 5.13 12.42 -12.56
C GLU A 106 3.63 12.31 -12.91
N LEU A 107 2.80 13.09 -12.23
CA LEU A 107 1.36 13.14 -12.49
C LEU A 107 1.09 13.61 -13.93
N ASP A 108 0.40 12.79 -14.71
CA ASP A 108 -0.03 13.12 -16.08
C ASP A 108 -1.44 13.72 -16.07
N CYS A 109 -1.47 15.06 -16.05
CA CYS A 109 -2.68 15.86 -16.11
C CYS A 109 -3.40 15.87 -17.45
N SER A 110 -2.83 15.21 -18.47
CA SER A 110 -3.48 15.01 -19.76
C SER A 110 -4.16 13.65 -19.89
N SER A 111 -3.94 12.73 -18.93
CA SER A 111 -4.54 11.40 -18.98
C SER A 111 -6.06 11.47 -18.84
N GLU A 112 -6.78 10.88 -19.79
CA GLU A 112 -8.25 10.81 -19.73
C GLU A 112 -8.72 10.01 -18.53
N ASP A 113 -7.90 9.07 -18.05
CA ASP A 113 -8.16 8.25 -16.86
C ASP A 113 -8.27 9.11 -15.58
N PHE A 114 -7.38 10.09 -15.42
CA PHE A 114 -7.42 11.02 -14.29
C PHE A 114 -8.60 11.98 -14.39
N LEU A 115 -8.80 12.58 -15.57
CA LEU A 115 -9.89 13.54 -15.81
C LEU A 115 -11.27 12.88 -15.69
N GLY A 116 -11.37 11.60 -16.07
CA GLY A 116 -12.55 10.76 -15.92
C GLY A 116 -12.89 10.52 -14.46
N LYS A 117 -11.91 10.07 -13.66
CA LYS A 117 -12.09 9.79 -12.21
C LYS A 117 -12.49 11.03 -11.41
N MET A 118 -11.95 12.20 -11.75
CA MET A 118 -12.39 13.46 -11.15
C MET A 118 -13.88 13.76 -11.39
N GLY A 119 -14.45 13.24 -12.49
CA GLY A 119 -15.86 13.39 -12.83
C GLY A 119 -16.81 12.42 -12.13
N GLU A 120 -16.32 11.36 -11.47
CA GLU A 120 -17.16 10.39 -10.77
C GLU A 120 -17.78 11.00 -9.51
N CYS A 121 -17.05 11.87 -8.81
CA CYS A 121 -17.53 12.52 -7.59
C CYS A 121 -18.19 13.88 -7.86
N LYS A 122 -19.27 13.88 -8.65
CA LYS A 122 -19.88 15.11 -9.18
C LYS A 122 -20.25 16.14 -8.12
N GLU A 123 -20.71 15.71 -6.95
CA GLU A 123 -21.24 16.58 -5.90
C GLU A 123 -20.19 17.21 -4.99
N ILE A 124 -18.93 16.76 -5.07
CA ILE A 124 -17.84 17.30 -4.26
C ILE A 124 -17.40 18.64 -4.82
N THR A 125 -17.10 19.60 -3.95
CA THR A 125 -16.56 20.90 -4.39
C THR A 125 -15.04 20.90 -4.52
N VAL A 126 -14.53 21.82 -5.35
CA VAL A 126 -13.08 22.09 -5.49
C VAL A 126 -12.43 22.40 -4.14
N GLY A 127 -13.12 23.15 -3.28
CA GLY A 127 -12.65 23.51 -1.93
C GLY A 127 -12.50 22.30 -1.03
N GLU A 128 -13.45 21.36 -1.07
CA GLU A 128 -13.36 20.15 -0.26
C GLU A 128 -12.16 19.27 -0.66
N ILE A 129 -11.92 19.09 -1.97
CA ILE A 129 -10.75 18.34 -2.46
C ILE A 129 -9.46 19.06 -2.09
N THR A 130 -9.42 20.38 -2.27
CA THR A 130 -8.29 21.20 -1.88
C THR A 130 -7.94 21.02 -0.39
N ASP A 131 -8.95 21.02 0.47
CA ASP A 131 -8.80 20.79 1.90
C ASP A 131 -8.27 19.39 2.21
N CYS A 132 -8.77 18.36 1.52
CA CYS A 132 -8.25 17.00 1.64
C CYS A 132 -6.78 16.92 1.23
N VAL A 133 -6.38 17.50 0.10
CA VAL A 133 -4.98 17.50 -0.37
C VAL A 133 -4.05 18.20 0.64
N LYS A 134 -4.48 19.34 1.19
CA LYS A 134 -3.72 20.06 2.24
C LYS A 134 -3.59 19.23 3.53
N ASP A 135 -4.64 18.54 3.93
CA ASP A 135 -4.64 17.69 5.12
C ASP A 135 -3.73 16.48 4.93
N MET A 136 -3.79 15.82 3.77
CA MET A 136 -2.83 14.76 3.40
C MET A 136 -1.40 15.25 3.43
N ALA A 137 -1.12 16.42 2.86
CA ALA A 137 0.25 16.97 2.89
C ALA A 137 0.73 17.23 4.32
N SER A 138 -0.17 17.64 5.20
CA SER A 138 0.11 17.83 6.62
C SER A 138 0.34 16.50 7.34
N VAL A 139 -0.44 15.47 7.04
CA VAL A 139 -0.28 14.11 7.59
C VAL A 139 1.05 13.49 7.13
N MET A 140 1.36 13.54 5.84
CA MET A 140 2.61 13.03 5.27
C MET A 140 3.83 13.68 5.91
N LYS A 141 3.78 15.00 6.13
CA LYS A 141 4.87 15.73 6.81
C LYS A 141 5.05 15.28 8.26
N LYS A 142 3.96 15.07 9.01
CA LYS A 142 4.03 14.55 10.38
C LYS A 142 4.67 13.16 10.39
N PHE A 143 4.27 12.32 9.45
CA PHE A 143 4.70 10.94 9.35
C PHE A 143 6.18 10.79 8.95
N ALA A 144 6.71 11.69 8.11
CA ALA A 144 8.13 11.71 7.74
C ALA A 144 9.08 11.86 8.95
N GLY A 145 8.60 12.54 10.02
CA GLY A 145 9.35 12.74 11.25
C GLY A 145 9.22 11.63 12.28
N GLU A 146 8.25 10.71 12.13
CA GLU A 146 7.92 9.72 13.16
C GLU A 146 8.86 8.50 13.11
N ASP A 147 9.27 8.01 14.28
CA ASP A 147 9.95 6.71 14.42
C ASP A 147 8.87 5.62 14.54
N LEU A 148 8.53 5.01 13.40
CA LEU A 148 7.55 3.92 13.37
C LEU A 148 8.04 2.68 14.13
N CYS A 149 9.35 2.46 14.17
CA CYS A 149 9.93 1.30 14.81
C CYS A 149 9.67 1.31 16.31
N SER A 150 9.70 2.47 16.98
CA SER A 150 9.38 2.59 18.41
C SER A 150 7.96 2.19 18.78
N GLY A 151 7.02 2.20 17.83
CA GLY A 151 5.63 1.79 18.06
C GLY A 151 5.38 0.28 17.90
N MET A 152 6.37 -0.47 17.40
CA MET A 152 6.20 -1.88 17.08
C MET A 152 6.25 -2.75 18.35
N LYS A 153 5.34 -3.74 18.39
CA LYS A 153 5.18 -4.68 19.51
C LYS A 153 5.15 -6.12 19.01
N ALA A 154 5.68 -7.03 19.81
CA ALA A 154 5.64 -8.45 19.51
C ALA A 154 4.19 -8.96 19.49
N GLY A 155 3.85 -9.69 18.43
CA GLY A 155 2.51 -10.24 18.25
C GLY A 155 1.41 -9.23 17.87
N ASP A 156 1.73 -7.94 17.71
CA ASP A 156 0.75 -6.92 17.30
C ASP A 156 0.47 -7.00 15.80
N LYS A 157 -0.47 -7.89 15.43
CA LYS A 157 -0.92 -8.09 14.06
C LYS A 157 -1.57 -6.83 13.45
N ASP A 158 -1.98 -5.89 14.29
CA ASP A 158 -2.64 -4.64 13.89
C ASP A 158 -1.67 -3.46 13.81
N ALA A 159 -0.38 -3.64 14.10
CA ALA A 159 0.61 -2.55 14.10
C ALA A 159 0.61 -1.78 12.78
N ILE A 160 0.56 -2.49 11.65
CA ILE A 160 0.49 -1.89 10.32
C ILE A 160 -0.83 -1.16 10.10
N THR A 161 -1.96 -1.74 10.53
CA THR A 161 -3.28 -1.09 10.44
C THR A 161 -3.28 0.23 11.20
N LYS A 162 -2.72 0.26 12.42
CA LYS A 162 -2.58 1.48 13.22
C LYS A 162 -1.70 2.54 12.54
N ILE A 163 -0.62 2.10 11.88
CA ILE A 163 0.22 2.98 11.07
C ILE A 163 -0.58 3.59 9.91
N PHE A 164 -1.36 2.77 9.19
CA PHE A 164 -2.23 3.26 8.13
C PHE A 164 -3.30 4.20 8.65
N ASP A 165 -3.93 3.90 9.79
CA ASP A 165 -4.95 4.75 10.41
C ASP A 165 -4.39 6.13 10.77
N LYS A 166 -3.13 6.21 11.24
CA LYS A 166 -2.44 7.49 11.45
C LYS A 166 -2.18 8.28 10.17
N MET A 167 -2.03 7.59 9.03
CA MET A 167 -1.86 8.22 7.72
C MET A 167 -3.19 8.65 7.08
N LYS A 168 -4.34 8.28 7.66
CA LYS A 168 -5.63 8.69 7.13
C LYS A 168 -5.90 10.15 7.46
N SER A 169 -6.40 10.87 6.46
CA SER A 169 -6.95 12.21 6.64
C SER A 169 -8.46 12.09 6.85
N THR A 170 -8.97 12.62 7.96
CA THR A 170 -10.41 12.62 8.24
C THR A 170 -11.21 13.39 7.19
N ARG A 171 -10.63 14.46 6.63
CA ARG A 171 -11.26 15.24 5.56
C ARG A 171 -11.42 14.41 4.29
N CYS A 172 -10.37 13.68 3.96
CA CYS A 172 -10.31 12.79 2.83
C CYS A 172 -11.23 11.57 2.96
N GLU A 173 -11.36 10.99 4.16
CA GLU A 173 -12.34 9.93 4.43
C GLU A 173 -13.78 10.42 4.27
N ALA A 174 -14.07 11.64 4.75
CA ALA A 174 -15.38 12.25 4.57
C ALA A 174 -15.69 12.47 3.08
N LEU A 175 -14.72 12.92 2.28
CA LEU A 175 -14.86 13.01 0.83
C LEU A 175 -15.10 11.67 0.17
N GLU A 176 -14.33 10.63 0.54
CA GLU A 176 -14.50 9.29 -0.02
C GLU A 176 -15.92 8.77 0.26
N THR A 177 -16.46 9.07 1.45
CA THR A 177 -17.84 8.72 1.82
C THR A 177 -18.86 9.49 0.97
N LYS A 178 -18.64 10.79 0.73
CA LYS A 178 -19.50 11.61 -0.13
C LYS A 178 -19.47 11.17 -1.59
N CYS A 179 -18.29 10.89 -2.14
CA CYS A 179 -18.10 10.31 -3.47
C CYS A 179 -18.92 9.02 -3.66
N LYS A 180 -18.93 8.14 -2.64
CA LYS A 180 -19.65 6.85 -2.69
C LYS A 180 -21.16 7.00 -2.47
N GLY A 181 -21.59 8.08 -1.81
CA GLY A 181 -22.97 8.26 -1.36
C GLY A 181 -23.95 8.76 -2.43
N THR A 182 -23.46 9.20 -3.59
CA THR A 182 -24.30 9.70 -4.69
C THR A 182 -24.91 8.58 -5.55
N ASP A 183 -24.44 7.35 -5.38
CA ASP A 183 -25.00 6.17 -6.04
C ASP A 183 -25.93 5.41 -5.09
N LYS A 184 -27.05 6.01 -4.69
CA LYS A 184 -28.18 5.19 -4.22
C LYS A 184 -28.67 4.40 -5.44
N ALA A 185 -28.32 3.11 -5.45
CA ALA A 185 -28.48 2.12 -6.52
C ALA A 185 -27.54 2.29 -7.73
N ALA A 186 -26.23 2.28 -7.48
CA ALA A 186 -25.36 1.62 -8.45
C ALA A 186 -25.78 0.14 -8.53
N ASP A 187 -26.35 -0.24 -9.66
CA ASP A 187 -26.32 -1.63 -10.12
C ASP A 187 -24.90 -2.17 -9.88
N PRO A 188 -24.71 -3.29 -9.16
CA PRO A 188 -23.39 -3.87 -8.91
C PRO A 188 -22.60 -4.16 -10.21
N ALA A 189 -23.24 -4.08 -11.38
CA ALA A 189 -22.62 -4.28 -12.67
C ALA A 189 -21.74 -3.13 -13.21
N ASN A 190 -21.73 -1.92 -12.64
CA ASN A 190 -21.12 -0.78 -13.35
C ASN A 190 -20.36 0.28 -12.52
N ALA A 191 -19.43 -0.16 -11.65
CA ALA A 191 -18.41 0.72 -11.08
C ALA A 191 -17.06 0.49 -11.79
N GLY A 192 -16.63 1.47 -12.59
CA GLY A 192 -15.51 1.48 -13.54
C GLY A 192 -14.09 1.36 -12.96
N GLY A 193 -13.85 0.29 -12.24
CA GLY A 193 -12.51 -0.27 -12.01
C GLY A 193 -12.75 -1.74 -11.76
N GLY A 194 -12.77 -2.53 -12.85
CA GLY A 194 -13.26 -3.91 -12.89
C GLY A 194 -12.99 -4.64 -11.58
N GLN A 195 -14.01 -4.73 -10.72
CA GLN A 195 -13.95 -5.68 -9.63
C GLN A 195 -13.71 -7.02 -10.28
N MET A 196 -12.78 -7.79 -9.70
CA MET A 196 -12.66 -9.21 -10.01
C MET A 196 -14.07 -9.77 -10.00
N ASP A 197 -14.51 -10.35 -11.11
CA ASP A 197 -15.80 -11.02 -11.11
C ASP A 197 -15.78 -12.02 -9.96
N ASP A 198 -16.88 -12.09 -9.21
CA ASP A 198 -16.92 -12.87 -7.96
C ASP A 198 -16.51 -14.33 -8.20
N LYS A 199 -16.74 -14.84 -9.41
CA LYS A 199 -16.29 -16.16 -9.85
C LYS A 199 -14.77 -16.27 -9.95
N LEU A 200 -14.10 -15.37 -10.66
CA LEU A 200 -12.63 -15.31 -10.73
C LEU A 200 -12.02 -15.11 -9.34
N ALA A 201 -12.71 -14.37 -8.48
CA ALA A 201 -12.31 -14.20 -7.09
C ALA A 201 -12.38 -15.52 -6.31
N GLU A 202 -13.48 -16.26 -6.44
CA GLU A 202 -13.62 -17.57 -5.82
C GLU A 202 -12.62 -18.58 -6.36
N GLU A 203 -12.40 -18.62 -7.67
CA GLU A 203 -11.40 -19.48 -8.31
C GLU A 203 -9.98 -19.17 -7.80
N ALA A 204 -9.62 -17.89 -7.68
CA ALA A 204 -8.34 -17.47 -7.12
C ALA A 204 -8.19 -17.90 -5.66
N LEU A 205 -9.24 -17.77 -4.85
CA LEU A 205 -9.19 -18.19 -3.45
C LEU A 205 -9.07 -19.71 -3.31
N VAL A 206 -9.80 -20.49 -4.11
CA VAL A 206 -9.68 -21.95 -4.15
C VAL A 206 -8.25 -22.35 -4.48
N LYS A 207 -7.64 -21.68 -5.47
CA LYS A 207 -6.26 -21.98 -5.86
C LYS A 207 -5.24 -21.60 -4.79
N VAL A 208 -5.38 -20.45 -4.14
CA VAL A 208 -4.53 -20.06 -3.01
C VAL A 208 -4.64 -21.07 -1.85
N LYS A 209 -5.86 -21.55 -1.55
CA LYS A 209 -6.05 -22.61 -0.54
C LYS A 209 -5.41 -23.94 -0.95
N GLU A 210 -5.45 -24.31 -2.23
CA GLU A 210 -4.75 -25.49 -2.74
C GLU A 210 -3.23 -25.38 -2.53
N TYR A 211 -2.64 -24.24 -2.88
CA TYR A 211 -1.21 -23.98 -2.63
C TYR A 211 -0.87 -23.97 -1.14
N THR A 212 -1.76 -23.41 -0.31
CA THR A 212 -1.63 -23.45 1.15
C THR A 212 -1.60 -24.90 1.65
N GLY A 213 -2.55 -25.73 1.23
CA GLY A 213 -2.57 -27.15 1.58
C GLY A 213 -1.32 -27.90 1.14
N LYS A 214 -0.84 -27.66 -0.08
CA LYS A 214 0.42 -28.24 -0.59
C LYS A 214 1.62 -27.79 0.23
N MET A 215 1.70 -26.50 0.58
CA MET A 215 2.77 -25.96 1.41
C MET A 215 2.78 -26.60 2.81
N CYS A 216 1.61 -26.76 3.42
CA CYS A 216 1.48 -27.41 4.72
C CYS A 216 1.79 -28.91 4.71
N ALA A 217 1.68 -29.57 3.55
CA ALA A 217 2.01 -30.98 3.37
C ALA A 217 3.50 -31.23 3.09
N CYS A 218 4.27 -30.18 2.78
CA CYS A 218 5.70 -30.29 2.59
C CYS A 218 6.38 -30.77 3.88
N LYS A 219 7.52 -31.46 3.74
CA LYS A 219 8.37 -31.93 4.84
C LYS A 219 9.77 -31.33 4.81
N ASP A 220 10.10 -30.66 3.72
CA ASP A 220 11.42 -30.10 3.47
C ASP A 220 11.31 -28.83 2.62
N LYS A 221 12.45 -28.12 2.53
CA LYS A 221 12.57 -26.89 1.77
C LYS A 221 12.46 -27.09 0.26
N ALA A 222 12.77 -28.28 -0.26
CA ALA A 222 12.68 -28.53 -1.70
C ALA A 222 11.22 -28.52 -2.14
N CYS A 223 10.35 -29.26 -1.43
CA CYS A 223 8.90 -29.22 -1.65
C CYS A 223 8.34 -27.80 -1.49
N ALA A 224 8.73 -27.07 -0.44
CA ALA A 224 8.27 -25.70 -0.23
C ALA A 224 8.68 -24.77 -1.38
N SER A 225 9.91 -24.94 -1.89
CA SER A 225 10.42 -24.16 -3.03
C SER A 225 9.62 -24.44 -4.30
N GLU A 226 9.27 -25.70 -4.55
CA GLU A 226 8.42 -26.09 -5.69
C GLU A 226 7.00 -25.50 -5.58
N VAL A 227 6.38 -25.59 -4.40
CA VAL A 227 5.04 -25.04 -4.16
C VAL A 227 5.03 -23.52 -4.33
N SER A 228 6.03 -22.83 -3.75
CA SER A 228 6.21 -21.38 -3.88
C SER A 228 6.42 -20.96 -5.33
N GLY A 229 7.27 -21.67 -6.07
CA GLY A 229 7.49 -21.43 -7.51
C GLY A 229 6.21 -21.62 -8.34
N ALA A 230 5.44 -22.68 -8.07
CA ALA A 230 4.18 -22.94 -8.75
C ALA A 230 3.11 -21.87 -8.43
N MET A 231 3.08 -21.37 -7.18
CA MET A 231 2.18 -20.31 -6.78
C MET A 231 2.55 -18.97 -7.44
N ASN A 232 3.84 -18.63 -7.51
CA ASN A 232 4.32 -17.42 -8.18
C ASN A 232 4.00 -17.44 -9.67
N LYS A 233 4.29 -18.54 -10.35
CA LYS A 233 3.97 -18.72 -11.77
C LYS A 233 2.47 -18.57 -12.03
N TRP A 234 1.63 -19.18 -11.19
CA TRP A 234 0.18 -19.00 -11.29
C TRP A 234 -0.23 -17.53 -11.06
N GLY A 235 0.37 -16.84 -10.10
CA GLY A 235 0.14 -15.41 -9.87
C GLY A 235 0.48 -14.55 -11.10
N GLU A 236 1.60 -14.83 -11.77
CA GLU A 236 2.00 -14.18 -13.01
C GLU A 236 1.00 -14.46 -14.15
N GLU A 237 0.58 -15.72 -14.33
CA GLU A 237 -0.43 -16.10 -15.32
C GLU A 237 -1.78 -15.41 -15.07
N MET A 238 -2.18 -15.30 -13.79
CA MET A 238 -3.40 -14.60 -13.40
C MET A 238 -3.31 -13.11 -13.69
N ALA A 239 -2.18 -12.47 -13.37
CA ALA A 239 -1.94 -11.06 -13.67
C ALA A 239 -1.94 -10.79 -15.18
N ALA A 240 -1.31 -11.67 -15.97
CA ALA A 240 -1.26 -11.56 -17.42
C ALA A 240 -2.65 -11.71 -18.07
N LYS A 241 -3.47 -12.65 -17.57
CA LYS A 241 -4.86 -12.86 -18.05
C LYS A 241 -5.81 -11.76 -17.59
N ASN A 242 -5.49 -11.06 -16.50
CA ASN A 242 -6.38 -10.11 -15.83
C ASN A 242 -5.65 -8.80 -15.47
N PRO A 243 -5.11 -8.05 -16.45
CA PRO A 243 -4.15 -6.95 -16.20
C PRO A 243 -4.69 -5.75 -15.43
N ASN A 244 -5.99 -5.71 -15.10
CA ASN A 244 -6.63 -4.59 -14.40
C ASN A 244 -7.56 -5.02 -13.26
N VAL A 245 -7.51 -6.29 -12.86
CA VAL A 245 -8.43 -6.84 -11.88
C VAL A 245 -7.93 -6.59 -10.46
N LYS A 246 -8.74 -5.91 -9.65
CA LYS A 246 -8.44 -5.63 -8.24
C LYS A 246 -9.32 -6.51 -7.34
N PRO A 247 -8.76 -7.15 -6.29
CA PRO A 247 -9.54 -7.90 -5.31
C PRO A 247 -10.57 -7.01 -4.60
N SER A 248 -11.79 -7.53 -4.40
CA SER A 248 -12.78 -6.87 -3.54
C SER A 248 -12.30 -6.82 -2.08
N PRO A 249 -12.83 -5.94 -1.21
CA PRO A 249 -12.45 -5.93 0.21
C PRO A 249 -12.70 -7.27 0.93
N ALA A 250 -13.82 -7.92 0.60
CA ALA A 250 -14.15 -9.24 1.14
C ALA A 250 -13.15 -10.31 0.70
N MET A 251 -12.75 -10.29 -0.58
CA MET A 251 -11.72 -11.17 -1.11
C MET A 251 -10.34 -10.88 -0.52
N THR A 252 -9.99 -9.61 -0.32
CA THR A 252 -8.73 -9.20 0.30
C THR A 252 -8.57 -9.85 1.66
N LYS A 253 -9.62 -9.82 2.49
CA LYS A 253 -9.61 -10.49 3.81
C LYS A 253 -9.37 -11.99 3.67
N LYS A 254 -10.10 -12.68 2.77
CA LYS A 254 -9.94 -14.13 2.55
C LYS A 254 -8.53 -14.48 2.03
N LEU A 255 -7.95 -13.62 1.19
CA LEU A 255 -6.56 -13.77 0.71
C LEU A 255 -5.55 -13.55 1.85
N THR A 256 -5.76 -12.56 2.72
CA THR A 256 -4.92 -12.31 3.91
C THR A 256 -4.97 -13.50 4.88
N ASP A 257 -6.16 -14.06 5.12
CA ASP A 257 -6.33 -15.23 5.98
C ASP A 257 -5.54 -16.44 5.40
N ALA A 258 -5.71 -16.70 4.10
CA ALA A 258 -4.99 -17.79 3.43
C ALA A 258 -3.47 -17.56 3.38
N ALA A 259 -3.02 -16.31 3.19
CA ALA A 259 -1.60 -15.96 3.26
C ALA A 259 -1.02 -16.17 4.67
N THR A 260 -1.81 -15.90 5.71
CA THR A 260 -1.40 -16.16 7.10
C THR A 260 -1.25 -17.65 7.37
N GLU A 261 -2.19 -18.48 6.89
CA GLU A 261 -2.08 -19.94 6.97
C GLU A 261 -0.85 -20.47 6.21
N TYR A 262 -0.64 -19.97 4.99
CA TYR A 262 0.53 -20.32 4.17
C TYR A 262 1.85 -19.99 4.90
N ALA A 263 1.95 -18.79 5.47
CA ALA A 263 3.11 -18.36 6.24
C ALA A 263 3.34 -19.24 7.47
N ALA A 264 2.28 -19.59 8.21
CA ALA A 264 2.39 -20.48 9.35
C ALA A 264 2.94 -21.87 8.97
N CYS A 265 2.58 -22.39 7.79
CA CYS A 265 3.10 -23.65 7.29
C CYS A 265 4.58 -23.57 6.88
N MET A 266 5.00 -22.46 6.24
CA MET A 266 6.41 -22.17 5.99
C MET A 266 7.24 -22.09 7.28
N THR A 267 6.72 -21.43 8.33
CA THR A 267 7.43 -21.33 9.62
C THR A 267 7.66 -22.69 10.26
N LYS A 268 6.69 -23.61 10.18
CA LYS A 268 6.86 -24.97 10.70
C LYS A 268 8.01 -25.71 10.02
N LEU A 269 8.13 -25.59 8.70
CA LEU A 269 9.22 -26.20 7.93
C LEU A 269 10.60 -25.68 8.32
N VAL A 270 10.70 -24.40 8.68
CA VAL A 270 11.96 -23.79 9.13
C VAL A 270 12.28 -24.18 10.57
N ALA A 271 11.26 -24.41 11.41
CA ALA A 271 11.45 -24.82 12.80
C ALA A 271 11.85 -26.30 12.96
N GLU A 272 11.48 -27.17 12.02
CA GLU A 272 11.81 -28.60 12.02
C GLU A 272 13.18 -28.91 11.44
N GLU A 273 13.85 -27.94 10.81
CA GLU A 273 15.21 -28.12 10.35
C GLU A 273 16.12 -28.33 11.58
N PRO A 274 16.81 -29.47 11.70
CA PRO A 274 17.71 -29.71 12.82
C PRO A 274 18.69 -28.53 12.91
N PRO A 275 19.03 -28.03 14.12
CA PRO A 275 20.01 -26.97 14.25
C PRO A 275 21.24 -27.40 13.47
N LEU A 276 21.61 -26.58 12.47
CA LEU A 276 22.77 -26.82 11.62
C LEU A 276 23.89 -27.32 12.54
N GLN A 277 24.30 -28.58 12.35
CA GLN A 277 25.45 -29.09 13.08
C GLN A 277 26.57 -28.08 12.87
N SER A 278 27.03 -27.46 13.96
CA SER A 278 28.10 -26.48 13.93
C SER A 278 29.21 -27.04 13.03
N PRO A 279 29.73 -26.27 12.06
CA PRO A 279 30.72 -26.79 11.13
C PRO A 279 31.83 -27.44 11.96
N THR A 280 32.03 -28.74 11.78
CA THR A 280 33.09 -29.49 12.46
C THR A 280 34.38 -28.72 12.23
N PRO A 281 35.09 -28.28 13.29
CA PRO A 281 36.30 -27.50 13.14
C PRO A 281 37.25 -28.25 12.20
N ALA A 282 37.75 -27.54 11.19
CA ALA A 282 38.67 -28.13 10.22
C ALA A 282 39.84 -28.78 10.97
N PRO A 283 40.24 -30.01 10.60
CA PRO A 283 41.42 -30.63 11.21
C PRO A 283 42.63 -29.71 11.01
N PRO A 284 43.51 -29.58 12.02
CA PRO A 284 44.69 -28.74 11.90
C PRO A 284 45.55 -29.20 10.71
N ALA A 285 46.05 -28.23 9.94
CA ALA A 285 46.91 -28.49 8.79
C ALA A 285 48.24 -29.15 9.24
N PRO A 286 48.80 -30.08 8.44
CA PRO A 286 50.06 -30.77 8.74
C PRO A 286 51.29 -29.86 8.67
#